data_AF-A0AAV2Q569-F1
#
_entry.id   AF-A0AAV2Q569-F1
#
_cell.length_a   1.000
_cell.length_b   1.000
_cell.length_c   1.000
_cell.angle_alpha   90.00
_cell.angle_beta   90.00
_cell.angle_gamma   90.00
#
_symmetry.space_group_name_H-M   'P 1'
#
loop_
_entity.id
_entity.type
_entity.pdbx_description
1 polymer ?
#
loop_
_entity_poly.entity_id
_entity_poly.type
_entity_poly.pdbx_seq_one_letter_code
_entity_poly.pdbx_strand_id
1 'polypeptide(L)'
;MNYIVHGLEHHSSELVALNGGYALASLSEEGLEATNKFIRYFLELLSSQTSPVDQMTDVIIRLLERSHPFITNTSLFKKMERNIICLYCNSKDHSLLQHHKRIQFGPKIQYNSLV
;
A
#
# COMPACT_ATOMS: atom_id res chain seq x y z
N MET A 1 -27.51 -1.75 18.65
CA MET A 1 -27.20 -2.63 17.50
C MET A 1 -26.16 -1.92 16.65
N ASN A 2 -25.04 -2.56 16.30
CA ASN A 2 -24.01 -1.93 15.47
C ASN A 2 -24.43 -2.01 13.99
N TYR A 3 -24.75 -0.87 13.39
CA TYR A 3 -25.25 -0.77 12.02
C TYR A 3 -24.27 -1.31 10.97
N ILE A 4 -22.96 -1.17 11.22
CA ILE A 4 -21.91 -1.68 10.32
C ILE A 4 -21.91 -3.21 10.32
N VAL A 5 -21.97 -3.81 11.51
CA VAL A 5 -21.98 -5.27 11.68
C VAL A 5 -23.25 -5.85 11.06
N HIS A 6 -24.41 -5.23 11.31
CA HIS A 6 -25.67 -5.65 10.70
C HIS A 6 -25.63 -5.57 9.16
N GLY A 7 -25.10 -4.47 8.61
CA GLY A 7 -24.93 -4.31 7.17
C GLY A 7 -24.00 -5.36 6.55
N LEU A 8 -22.92 -5.69 7.25
CA LEU A 8 -21.95 -6.68 6.79
C LEU A 8 -22.52 -8.10 6.84
N GLU A 9 -23.23 -8.46 7.90
CA GLU A 9 -23.81 -9.80 8.06
C GLU A 9 -24.99 -10.05 7.11
N HIS A 10 -25.86 -9.06 6.91
CA HIS A 10 -27.11 -9.25 6.19
C HIS A 10 -27.10 -8.77 4.74
N HIS A 11 -26.29 -7.76 4.39
CA HIS A 11 -26.37 -7.11 3.07
C HIS A 11 -25.09 -7.23 2.23
N SER A 12 -24.00 -7.79 2.75
CA SER A 12 -22.73 -7.82 2.02
C SER A 12 -22.81 -8.60 0.69
N SER A 13 -23.51 -9.74 0.66
CA SER A 13 -23.69 -10.54 -0.55
C SER A 13 -24.54 -9.83 -1.61
N GLU A 14 -25.64 -9.20 -1.19
CA GLU A 14 -26.52 -8.39 -2.04
C GLU A 14 -25.78 -7.18 -2.62
N LEU A 15 -24.99 -6.50 -1.80
CA LEU A 15 -24.18 -5.36 -2.22
C LEU A 15 -23.09 -5.76 -3.23
N VAL A 16 -22.42 -6.89 -3.05
CA VAL A 16 -21.44 -7.39 -4.03
C VAL A 16 -22.13 -7.72 -5.36
N ALA A 17 -23.33 -8.32 -5.33
CA ALA A 17 -24.10 -8.61 -6.54
C ALA A 17 -24.52 -7.32 -7.27
N LEU A 18 -25.03 -6.32 -6.54
CA LEU A 18 -25.41 -5.01 -7.08
C LEU A 18 -24.20 -4.23 -7.64
N ASN A 19 -23.03 -4.40 -7.03
CA ASN A 19 -21.77 -3.85 -7.50
C ASN A 19 -21.15 -4.66 -8.65
N GLY A 20 -21.91 -5.50 -9.36
CA GLY A 20 -21.41 -6.24 -10.53
C GLY A 20 -20.32 -7.27 -10.19
N GLY A 21 -20.30 -7.77 -8.95
CA GLY A 21 -19.33 -8.75 -8.47
C GLY A 21 -18.02 -8.14 -7.95
N TYR A 22 -17.87 -6.81 -7.96
CA TYR A 22 -16.71 -6.17 -7.35
C TYR A 22 -16.76 -6.30 -5.81
N ALA A 23 -15.62 -6.66 -5.23
CA ALA A 23 -15.46 -6.67 -3.78
C ALA A 23 -15.60 -5.24 -3.23
N LEU A 24 -16.27 -5.10 -2.07
CA LEU A 24 -16.53 -3.81 -1.43
C LEU A 24 -15.23 -3.02 -1.16
N ALA A 25 -14.15 -3.72 -0.83
CA ALA A 25 -12.84 -3.10 -0.62
C ALA A 25 -12.29 -2.40 -1.88
N SER A 26 -12.55 -2.94 -3.07
CA SER A 26 -12.12 -2.33 -4.33
C SER A 26 -12.87 -1.05 -4.68
N LEU A 27 -14.04 -0.85 -4.07
CA LEU A 27 -14.89 0.34 -4.21
C LEU A 27 -14.79 1.25 -2.98
N SER A 28 -13.79 1.03 -2.12
CA SER A 28 -13.58 1.80 -0.90
C SER A 28 -13.17 3.25 -1.20
N GLU A 29 -13.64 4.17 -0.36
CA GLU A 29 -13.28 5.58 -0.41
C GLU A 29 -11.90 5.87 0.22
N GLU A 30 -11.26 4.89 0.85
CA GLU A 30 -9.94 5.06 1.49
C GLU A 30 -8.88 5.65 0.54
N GLY A 31 -8.92 5.25 -0.74
CA GLY A 31 -8.03 5.80 -1.77
C GLY A 31 -8.25 7.29 -2.02
N LEU A 32 -9.50 7.75 -1.96
CA LEU A 32 -9.86 9.16 -2.11
C LEU A 32 -9.42 9.96 -0.87
N GLU A 33 -9.62 9.43 0.33
CA GLU A 33 -9.15 10.06 1.57
C GLU A 33 -7.62 10.22 1.59
N ALA A 34 -6.89 9.19 1.17
CA ALA A 34 -5.44 9.26 1.03
C ALA A 34 -5.02 10.33 0.01
N THR A 35 -5.78 10.49 -1.07
CA THR A 35 -5.55 11.53 -2.08
C THR A 35 -5.82 12.93 -1.52
N ASN A 36 -6.87 13.12 -0.73
CA ASN A 36 -7.15 14.38 -0.04
C ASN A 36 -6.05 14.76 0.96
N LYS A 37 -5.46 13.79 1.65
CA LYS A 37 -4.29 14.02 2.51
C LYS A 37 -3.07 14.46 1.70
N PHE A 38 -2.85 13.83 0.55
CA PHE A 38 -1.78 14.21 -0.37
C PHE A 38 -1.94 15.65 -0.90
N ILE A 39 -3.15 16.04 -1.33
CA ILE A 39 -3.42 17.38 -1.88
C ILE A 39 -3.08 18.45 -0.84
N ARG A 40 -3.53 18.28 0.41
CA ARG A 40 -3.21 19.23 1.50
C ARG A 40 -1.72 19.38 1.71
N TYR A 41 -1.01 18.26 1.82
CA TYR A 41 0.44 18.26 1.97
C TYR A 41 1.17 18.91 0.77
N PHE A 42 0.69 18.66 -0.46
CA PHE A 42 1.27 19.22 -1.67
C PHE A 42 1.09 20.75 -1.73
N LEU A 43 -0.09 21.25 -1.38
CA LEU A 43 -0.38 22.68 -1.32
C LEU A 43 0.46 23.41 -0.27
N GLU A 44 0.68 22.77 0.90
CA GLU A 44 1.46 23.36 1.98
C GLU A 44 2.95 23.50 1.65
N LEU A 45 3.51 22.60 0.83
CA LEU A 45 4.97 22.47 0.71
C LEU A 45 5.53 22.61 -0.70
N LEU A 46 4.74 22.32 -1.74
CA LEU A 46 5.26 22.09 -3.09
C LEU A 46 4.56 22.87 -4.19
N SER A 47 3.34 23.38 -3.96
CA SER A 47 2.64 24.18 -4.98
C SER A 47 3.19 25.60 -5.06
N SER A 48 3.04 26.21 -6.24
CA SER A 48 3.31 27.64 -6.45
C SER A 48 2.51 28.49 -5.46
N GLN A 49 3.10 29.55 -4.91
CA GLN A 49 2.41 30.47 -3.99
C GLN A 49 2.05 31.80 -4.66
N THR A 50 2.05 31.83 -6.01
CA THR A 50 1.87 33.02 -6.83
C THR A 50 0.41 33.41 -6.98
N SER A 51 -0.45 32.44 -7.30
CA SER A 51 -1.89 32.64 -7.42
C SER A 51 -2.67 31.34 -7.12
N PRO A 52 -3.93 31.43 -6.67
CA PRO A 52 -4.78 30.26 -6.48
C PRO A 52 -5.02 29.45 -7.76
N VAL A 53 -5.01 30.12 -8.93
CA VAL A 53 -5.18 29.46 -10.23
C VAL A 53 -3.96 28.61 -10.56
N ASP A 54 -2.76 29.11 -10.29
CA ASP A 54 -1.53 28.35 -10.49
C ASP A 54 -1.46 27.16 -9.52
N GLN A 55 -1.85 27.35 -8.26
CA GLN A 55 -1.95 26.28 -7.26
C GLN A 55 -2.87 25.14 -7.71
N MET A 56 -4.04 25.50 -8.23
CA MET A 56 -5.00 24.52 -8.72
C MET A 56 -4.44 23.76 -9.94
N THR A 57 -3.79 24.48 -10.85
CA THR A 57 -3.10 23.90 -12.01
C THR A 57 -2.04 22.89 -11.58
N ASP A 58 -1.18 23.27 -10.62
CA ASP A 58 -0.12 22.41 -10.09
C ASP A 58 -0.69 21.12 -9.46
N VAL A 59 -1.76 21.25 -8.66
CA VAL A 59 -2.42 20.09 -8.06
C VAL A 59 -3.00 19.16 -9.13
N ILE A 60 -3.69 19.71 -10.13
CA ILE A 60 -4.31 18.90 -11.20
C ILE A 60 -3.23 18.16 -11.99
N ILE A 61 -2.18 18.87 -12.43
CA ILE A 61 -1.06 18.25 -13.15
C ILE A 61 -0.46 17.12 -12.31
N ARG A 62 -0.22 17.37 -11.03
CA ARG A 62 0.38 16.38 -10.14
C ARG A 62 -0.50 15.16 -9.91
N LEU A 63 -1.82 15.34 -9.80
CA LEU A 63 -2.78 14.25 -9.68
C LEU A 63 -2.83 13.41 -10.95
N LEU A 64 -2.77 14.04 -12.13
CA LEU A 64 -2.73 13.35 -13.42
C LEU A 64 -1.44 12.53 -13.60
N GLU A 65 -0.28 13.08 -13.23
CA GLU A 65 0.98 12.34 -13.24
C GLU A 65 0.92 11.12 -12.31
N ARG A 66 0.35 11.29 -11.12
CA ARG A 66 0.27 10.23 -10.12
C ARG A 66 -0.72 9.14 -10.50
N SER A 67 -1.80 9.46 -11.20
CA SER A 67 -2.78 8.47 -11.67
C SER A 67 -2.36 7.78 -12.96
N HIS A 68 -1.35 8.30 -13.66
CA HIS A 68 -0.91 7.75 -14.93
C HIS A 68 -0.40 6.29 -14.78
N PRO A 69 -1.01 5.30 -15.47
CA PRO A 69 -0.78 3.88 -15.24
C PRO A 69 0.67 3.46 -15.48
N PHE A 70 1.35 4.08 -16.44
CA PHE A 70 2.77 3.82 -16.71
C PHE A 70 3.67 4.17 -15.50
N ILE A 71 3.38 5.28 -14.82
CA ILE A 71 4.19 5.79 -13.70
C ILE A 71 3.93 4.96 -12.44
N THR A 72 2.65 4.65 -12.17
CA THR A 72 2.26 3.79 -11.04
C THR A 72 2.81 2.39 -11.19
N ASN A 73 2.66 1.77 -12.36
CA ASN A 73 3.16 0.41 -12.60
C ASN A 73 4.68 0.34 -12.47
N THR A 74 5.43 1.27 -13.08
CA THR A 74 6.91 1.27 -12.96
C THR A 74 7.39 1.51 -11.53
N SER A 75 6.68 2.28 -10.72
CA SER A 75 7.02 2.47 -9.30
C SER A 75 6.76 1.22 -8.45
N LEU A 76 5.70 0.47 -8.75
CA LEU A 76 5.39 -0.81 -8.11
C LEU A 76 6.40 -1.89 -8.50
N PHE A 77 6.78 -1.96 -9.77
CA PHE A 77 7.86 -2.84 -10.23
C PHE A 77 9.19 -2.50 -9.55
N LYS A 78 9.56 -1.22 -9.41
CA LYS A 78 10.74 -0.82 -8.62
C LYS A 78 10.64 -1.16 -7.14
N LYS A 79 9.43 -1.22 -6.57
CA LYS A 79 9.21 -1.63 -5.18
C LYS A 79 9.30 -3.15 -4.99
N MET A 80 8.92 -3.93 -6.01
CA MET A 80 9.12 -5.39 -6.07
C MET A 80 10.58 -5.76 -6.41
N GLU A 81 11.24 -5.00 -7.29
CA GLU A 81 12.66 -5.15 -7.67
C GLU A 81 13.65 -4.52 -6.70
N ARG A 82 13.17 -3.79 -5.68
CA ARG A 82 13.91 -3.68 -4.42
C ARG A 82 13.94 -5.07 -3.81
N ASN A 83 14.80 -5.89 -4.44
CA ASN A 83 15.40 -7.10 -3.95
C ASN A 83 15.51 -6.89 -2.46
N ILE A 84 14.76 -7.72 -1.76
CA ILE A 84 14.80 -7.85 -0.33
C ILE A 84 16.19 -8.37 -0.02
N ILE A 85 17.17 -7.48 -0.07
CA ILE A 85 18.51 -7.73 0.41
C ILE A 85 18.37 -7.56 1.91
N CYS A 86 18.54 -8.66 2.63
CA CYS A 86 18.62 -8.60 4.07
C CYS A 86 19.80 -7.70 4.45
N LEU A 87 19.54 -6.50 5.00
CA LEU A 87 20.59 -5.54 5.35
C LEU A 87 21.60 -6.09 6.37
N TYR A 88 21.27 -7.17 7.06
CA TYR A 88 22.14 -7.80 8.06
C TYR A 88 23.16 -8.78 7.45
N CYS A 89 22.80 -9.49 6.38
CA CYS A 89 23.67 -10.54 5.78
C CYS A 89 23.82 -10.42 4.26
N ASN A 90 23.28 -9.35 3.68
CA ASN A 90 23.32 -9.02 2.26
C ASN A 90 22.78 -10.12 1.32
N SER A 91 22.00 -11.08 1.85
CA SER A 91 21.39 -12.18 1.08
C SER A 91 20.08 -11.72 0.42
N LYS A 92 19.82 -12.23 -0.79
CA LYS A 92 18.57 -12.03 -1.54
C LYS A 92 17.50 -13.08 -1.22
N ASP A 93 17.86 -14.13 -0.46
CA ASP A 93 17.01 -15.30 -0.24
C ASP A 93 16.00 -15.10 0.89
N HIS A 94 16.11 -14.00 1.64
CA HIS A 94 15.23 -13.73 2.76
C HIS A 94 15.15 -12.25 3.13
N SER A 95 14.04 -11.87 3.78
CA SER A 95 13.84 -10.53 4.32
C SER A 95 14.43 -10.31 5.70
N LEU A 96 14.63 -9.05 6.07
CA LEU A 96 15.08 -8.66 7.42
C LEU A 96 14.10 -9.15 8.50
N LEU A 97 12.80 -9.17 8.20
CA LEU A 97 11.76 -9.77 9.04
C LEU A 97 11.93 -11.29 9.21
N GLN A 98 12.27 -12.01 8.14
CA GLN A 98 12.59 -13.44 8.20
C GLN A 98 13.91 -13.69 8.95
N HIS A 99 14.86 -12.77 8.84
CA HIS A 99 16.13 -12.81 9.57
C HIS A 99 15.91 -12.72 11.09
N HIS A 100 15.12 -11.75 11.55
CA HIS A 100 14.80 -11.62 12.98
C HIS A 100 14.05 -12.83 13.54
N LYS A 101 13.17 -13.46 12.76
CA LYS A 101 12.54 -14.73 13.17
C LYS A 101 13.56 -15.86 13.33
N ARG A 102 14.56 -15.96 12.44
CA ARG A 102 15.66 -16.96 12.59
C ARG A 102 16.59 -16.67 13.78
N ILE A 103 16.78 -15.42 14.17
CA ILE A 103 17.59 -15.09 15.36
C ILE A 103 16.84 -15.46 16.65
N GLN A 104 15.52 -15.26 16.70
CA GLN A 104 14.72 -15.62 17.89
C GLN A 104 14.51 -17.13 18.04
N PHE A 105 14.41 -17.87 16.93
CA PHE A 105 14.44 -19.33 16.93
C PHE A 105 15.84 -19.79 16.54
N GLY A 106 16.75 -19.82 17.52
CA GLY A 106 18.17 -20.16 17.34
C GLY A 106 18.43 -21.44 16.52
N PRO A 107 19.70 -21.71 16.16
CA PRO A 107 20.04 -22.84 15.29
C PRO A 107 19.38 -24.11 15.83
N LYS A 108 18.57 -24.77 14.98
CA LYS A 108 18.12 -26.13 15.27
C LYS A 108 19.38 -26.96 15.48
N ILE A 109 19.67 -27.29 16.73
CA ILE A 109 20.70 -28.25 17.09
C ILE A 109 20.31 -29.53 16.35
N GLN A 110 21.07 -29.86 15.31
CA GLN A 110 21.06 -31.21 14.74
C GLN A 110 21.70 -32.10 15.80
N TYR A 111 20.87 -32.86 16.51
CA TYR A 111 21.37 -34.01 17.24
C TYR A 111 21.85 -35.02 16.20
N ASN A 112 23.17 -35.08 16.00
CA ASN A 112 23.81 -36.23 15.42
C ASN A 112 23.55 -37.41 16.36
N SER A 113 22.69 -38.34 15.93
CA SER A 113 22.57 -39.66 16.52
C SER A 113 23.86 -40.43 16.24
N LEU A 114 24.78 -40.43 17.21
CA LEU A 114 25.85 -41.43 17.30
C LEU A 114 25.28 -42.67 17.97
N VAL A 115 25.07 -43.71 17.17
CA VAL A 115 25.15 -45.13 17.57
C VAL A 115 26.10 -45.79 16.59
#